data_AF-A0A177EMA9-F1
#
_entry.id   AF-A0A177EMA9-F1
#
_cell.length_a   1.000
_cell.length_b   1.000
_cell.length_c   1.000
_cell.angle_alpha   90.00
_cell.angle_beta   90.00
_cell.angle_gamma   90.00
#
_symmetry.space_group_name_H-M   'P 1'
#
loop_
_entity.id
_entity.type
_entity.pdbx_description
1 polymer ?
#
loop_
_entity_poly.entity_id
_entity_poly.type
_entity_poly.pdbx_seq_one_letter_code
_entity_poly.pdbx_strand_id
1 'polypeptide(L)'
;SVEMYEEFVRAVYELLNEQISDEKKSENIITETENKAQEVFGSLFIRQDSADLPSKIEYIEHFRLVEYKLNSELHPMPYVESAKFPIFDCFIDTQEDVFSRGFMPLYNRKKDEFVDAKFDREDYIIIEPALLCLFFLFTFDSSTGRHDISHLPSPSKELKRFFAKYSDPLQVMDYTMHREWHRVVEDLPNKDISYCSDLSDSRDPIQFGILNMIYVMREIAGKNDTELNKKIEFMKSIIDNWNSISDSNIDSFLMNIQEICTHLSKNKKIKIRCNFFFTNRLENDIMDVGICDGTPLQIIYNPKENGLGSIVIEMEDFSSDFFTDPNHNGYVKCEVSENMLRNSDSVAKKTLRDIKKIYIKSKRYIGYIMRQYAKLYLNKITYAIKGKYRFMDKIRSILNSGYTNPNGLLLCGNLETLDYKAEMIKIFLEKNQSYTESYRNAIGKNNPMVQFTRNLVGSVPINEYSVKEKFQSSGIYDGKYKDWYPWVEQYVSADTSSGDNSESINSDSIS
;
A
#
# COMPACT_ATOMS: atom_id res chain seq x y z
N SER A 1 0.08 14.91 -9.12
CA SER A 1 -0.76 15.32 -10.26
C SER A 1 -0.07 16.46 -11.00
N VAL A 2 -0.56 16.85 -12.17
CA VAL A 2 -0.13 18.12 -12.82
C VAL A 2 -0.37 19.31 -11.89
N GLU A 3 -1.50 19.33 -11.17
CA GLU A 3 -1.86 20.39 -10.21
C GLU A 3 -0.82 20.56 -9.10
N MET A 4 -0.37 19.47 -8.45
CA MET A 4 0.70 19.54 -7.44
C MET A 4 2.00 20.10 -8.01
N TYR A 5 2.32 19.77 -9.27
CA TYR A 5 3.52 20.30 -9.92
C TYR A 5 3.36 21.79 -10.23
N GLU A 6 2.17 22.23 -10.67
CA GLU A 6 1.85 23.65 -10.87
C GLU A 6 1.91 24.43 -9.54
N GLU A 7 1.37 23.90 -8.45
CA GLU A 7 1.46 24.47 -7.10
C GLU A 7 2.90 24.58 -6.61
N PHE A 8 3.70 23.52 -6.76
CA PHE A 8 5.11 23.52 -6.41
C PHE A 8 5.88 24.59 -7.21
N VAL A 9 5.69 24.65 -8.53
CA VAL A 9 6.34 25.64 -9.39
C VAL A 9 5.94 27.05 -9.00
N ARG A 10 4.66 27.30 -8.66
CA ARG A 10 4.16 28.58 -8.17
C ARG A 10 4.81 28.98 -6.84
N ALA A 11 4.85 28.08 -5.87
CA ALA A 11 5.48 28.36 -4.58
C ALA A 11 6.99 28.67 -4.73
N VAL A 12 7.70 27.94 -5.59
CA VAL A 12 9.12 28.21 -5.88
C VAL A 12 9.29 29.56 -6.59
N TYR A 13 8.39 29.91 -7.52
CA TYR A 13 8.40 31.21 -8.21
C TYR A 13 8.19 32.36 -7.24
N GLU A 14 7.18 32.27 -6.38
CA GLU A 14 6.85 33.26 -5.34
C GLU A 14 8.03 33.46 -4.39
N LEU A 15 8.58 32.36 -3.85
CA LEU A 15 9.71 32.39 -2.93
C LEU A 15 10.94 33.04 -3.57
N LEU A 16 11.29 32.68 -4.80
CA LEU A 16 12.44 33.28 -5.48
C LEU A 16 12.20 34.76 -5.81
N ASN A 17 10.98 35.15 -6.18
CA ASN A 17 10.65 36.55 -6.41
C ASN A 17 10.70 37.39 -5.14
N GLU A 18 10.23 36.88 -4.00
CA GLU A 18 10.34 37.56 -2.71
C GLU A 18 11.80 37.86 -2.37
N GLN A 19 12.67 36.84 -2.48
CA GLN A 19 14.10 36.99 -2.20
C GLN A 19 14.80 37.97 -3.16
N ILE A 20 14.40 38.02 -4.43
CA ILE A 20 14.96 38.96 -5.43
C ILE A 20 14.39 40.39 -5.26
N SER A 21 13.19 40.54 -4.69
CA SER A 21 12.49 41.83 -4.59
C SER A 21 12.81 42.61 -3.31
N ASP A 22 13.12 41.94 -2.20
CA ASP A 22 13.42 42.58 -0.92
C ASP A 22 14.78 43.32 -0.88
N GLU A 23 15.74 42.95 -1.73
CA GLU A 23 17.07 43.59 -1.80
C GLU A 23 17.07 44.93 -2.58
N LYS A 24 16.02 45.23 -3.35
CA LYS A 24 15.89 46.51 -4.10
C LYS A 24 15.70 47.76 -3.22
N LYS A 25 15.66 47.61 -1.90
CA LYS A 25 15.61 48.74 -0.94
C LYS A 25 16.98 49.19 -0.41
N SER A 26 18.07 48.50 -0.76
CA SER A 26 19.42 48.99 -0.43
C SER A 26 20.05 49.64 -1.67
N GLU A 27 20.26 50.96 -1.61
CA GLU A 27 20.97 51.70 -2.65
C GLU A 27 22.42 51.18 -2.76
N ASN A 28 22.79 50.79 -3.99
CA ASN A 28 24.15 50.58 -4.48
C ASN A 28 24.94 49.39 -3.91
N ILE A 29 24.83 48.24 -4.58
CA ILE A 29 25.89 47.53 -5.33
C ILE A 29 25.25 46.21 -5.77
N ILE A 30 25.05 45.99 -7.08
CA ILE A 30 24.61 44.67 -7.58
C ILE A 30 25.73 43.70 -7.27
N THR A 31 25.55 42.87 -6.24
CA THR A 31 26.54 41.87 -5.85
C THR A 31 26.61 40.76 -6.91
N GLU A 32 27.74 40.09 -7.04
CA GLU A 32 27.90 38.91 -7.92
C GLU A 32 26.81 37.85 -7.63
N THR A 33 26.33 37.80 -6.39
CA THR A 33 25.21 36.99 -5.91
C THR A 33 23.88 37.36 -6.55
N GLU A 34 23.53 38.65 -6.65
CA GLU A 34 22.29 39.12 -7.29
C GLU A 34 22.25 38.76 -8.78
N ASN A 35 23.36 39.00 -9.50
CA ASN A 35 23.47 38.62 -10.91
C ASN A 35 23.28 37.12 -11.10
N LYS A 36 23.85 36.32 -10.20
CA LYS A 36 23.73 34.86 -10.23
C LYS A 36 22.32 34.39 -9.87
N ALA A 37 21.65 35.04 -8.93
CA ALA A 37 20.26 34.77 -8.59
C ALA A 37 19.32 35.11 -9.76
N GLN A 38 19.53 36.26 -10.40
CA GLN A 38 18.79 36.69 -11.59
C GLN A 38 19.03 35.75 -12.78
N GLU A 39 20.27 35.29 -12.97
CA GLU A 39 20.65 34.30 -13.98
C GLU A 39 19.95 32.95 -13.73
N VAL A 40 19.99 32.45 -12.49
CA VAL A 40 19.30 31.22 -12.10
C VAL A 40 17.80 31.37 -12.31
N PHE A 41 17.19 32.48 -11.88
CA PHE A 41 15.77 32.76 -12.09
C PHE A 41 15.41 32.77 -13.58
N GLY A 42 16.17 33.49 -14.41
CA GLY A 42 15.96 33.53 -15.87
C GLY A 42 16.20 32.19 -16.57
N SER A 43 16.99 31.29 -15.95
CA SER A 43 17.19 29.93 -16.44
C SER A 43 16.03 28.98 -16.12
N LEU A 44 15.29 29.26 -15.04
CA LEU A 44 14.21 28.41 -14.53
C LEU A 44 12.82 28.85 -15.01
N PHE A 45 12.60 30.15 -15.17
CA PHE A 45 11.30 30.73 -15.51
C PHE A 45 11.31 31.42 -16.87
N ILE A 46 10.17 31.40 -17.55
CA ILE A 46 9.95 32.06 -18.84
C ILE A 46 8.73 32.96 -18.72
N ARG A 47 8.79 34.14 -19.35
CA ARG A 47 7.65 35.05 -19.38
C ARG A 47 6.50 34.47 -20.20
N GLN A 48 5.27 34.72 -19.76
CA GLN A 48 4.05 34.24 -20.41
C GLN A 48 3.88 34.77 -21.85
N ASP A 49 4.40 35.96 -22.14
CA ASP A 49 4.37 36.59 -23.46
C ASP A 49 5.57 36.21 -24.36
N SER A 50 6.45 35.32 -23.89
CA SER A 50 7.60 34.88 -24.67
C SER A 50 7.18 34.03 -25.87
N ALA A 51 7.69 34.37 -27.05
CA ALA A 51 7.50 33.57 -28.27
C ALA A 51 8.02 32.13 -28.15
N ASP A 52 8.99 31.87 -27.27
CA ASP A 52 9.55 30.55 -27.05
C ASP A 52 8.69 29.66 -26.14
N LEU A 53 7.73 30.25 -25.41
CA LEU A 53 6.94 29.57 -24.37
C LEU A 53 6.30 28.26 -24.88
N PRO A 54 5.60 28.22 -26.03
CA PRO A 54 4.95 26.99 -26.50
C PRO A 54 5.93 25.82 -26.64
N SER A 55 7.12 26.07 -27.17
CA SER A 55 8.17 25.06 -27.35
C SER A 55 8.80 24.62 -26.03
N LYS A 56 8.83 25.50 -25.01
CA LYS A 56 9.42 25.20 -23.70
C LYS A 56 8.46 24.45 -22.79
N ILE A 57 7.14 24.53 -23.01
CA ILE A 57 6.11 23.87 -22.19
C ILE A 57 5.45 22.66 -22.85
N GLU A 58 5.85 22.28 -24.07
CA GLU A 58 5.30 21.11 -24.80
C GLU A 58 5.27 19.83 -23.95
N TYR A 59 6.23 19.68 -23.04
CA TYR A 59 6.28 18.53 -22.12
C TYR A 59 5.05 18.42 -21.19
N ILE A 60 4.38 19.53 -20.88
CA ILE A 60 3.15 19.56 -20.07
C ILE A 60 2.01 18.86 -20.82
N GLU A 61 1.88 19.10 -22.13
CA GLU A 61 0.89 18.42 -22.96
C GLU A 61 1.15 16.92 -23.05
N HIS A 62 2.42 16.52 -23.10
CA HIS A 62 2.80 15.11 -23.00
C HIS A 62 2.43 14.48 -21.64
N PHE A 63 2.60 15.21 -20.53
CA PHE A 63 2.16 14.75 -19.20
C PHE A 63 0.64 14.59 -19.12
N ARG A 64 -0.11 15.62 -19.54
CA ARG A 64 -1.58 15.61 -19.55
C ARG A 64 -2.12 14.47 -20.42
N LEU A 65 -1.50 14.23 -21.57
CA LEU A 65 -1.87 13.12 -22.45
C LEU A 65 -1.67 11.78 -21.75
N VAL A 66 -0.55 11.56 -21.05
CA VAL A 66 -0.31 10.32 -20.29
C VAL A 66 -1.33 10.16 -19.18
N GLU A 67 -1.57 11.19 -18.37
CA GLU A 67 -2.54 11.15 -17.26
C GLU A 67 -3.94 10.81 -17.78
N TYR A 68 -4.38 11.49 -18.85
CA TYR A 68 -5.66 11.19 -19.51
C TYR A 68 -5.76 9.74 -19.98
N LYS A 69 -4.73 9.22 -20.68
CA LYS A 69 -4.74 7.83 -21.17
C LYS A 69 -4.67 6.82 -20.02
N LEU A 70 -3.90 7.08 -18.97
CA LEU A 70 -3.87 6.24 -17.78
C LEU A 70 -5.23 6.20 -17.11
N ASN A 71 -5.85 7.34 -16.84
CA ASN A 71 -7.18 7.42 -16.20
C ASN A 71 -8.26 6.68 -17.00
N SER A 72 -8.10 6.63 -18.34
CA SER A 72 -8.99 5.86 -19.20
C SER A 72 -8.83 4.32 -19.07
N GLU A 73 -7.71 3.83 -18.54
CA GLU A 73 -7.38 2.40 -18.44
C GLU A 73 -7.10 1.91 -17.01
N LEU A 74 -7.05 2.80 -16.01
CA LEU A 74 -6.82 2.48 -14.61
C LEU A 74 -8.03 1.84 -13.94
N HIS A 75 -7.74 0.98 -12.96
CA HIS A 75 -8.72 0.43 -12.04
C HIS A 75 -8.66 1.13 -10.68
N PRO A 76 -9.77 1.13 -9.93
CA PRO A 76 -9.80 1.64 -8.56
C PRO A 76 -8.95 0.83 -7.60
N MET A 77 -8.68 -0.46 -7.85
CA MET A 77 -7.83 -1.25 -6.95
C MET A 77 -6.35 -0.98 -7.20
N PRO A 78 -5.57 -0.73 -6.13
CA PRO A 78 -4.12 -0.84 -6.20
C PRO A 78 -3.70 -2.24 -6.66
N TYR A 79 -2.47 -2.33 -7.16
CA TYR A 79 -1.95 -3.60 -7.64
C TYR A 79 -1.32 -4.41 -6.51
N VAL A 80 -1.61 -5.71 -6.51
CA VAL A 80 -1.03 -6.67 -5.55
C VAL A 80 0.22 -7.29 -6.15
N GLU A 81 1.24 -7.47 -5.32
CA GLU A 81 2.55 -8.05 -5.67
C GLU A 81 2.42 -9.46 -6.30
N SER A 82 1.46 -10.27 -5.85
CA SER A 82 1.21 -11.64 -6.31
C SER A 82 0.15 -11.71 -7.43
N ALA A 83 0.45 -11.14 -8.60
CA ALA A 83 -0.42 -11.19 -9.78
C ALA A 83 -0.65 -12.61 -10.39
N LYS A 84 -0.39 -13.69 -9.64
CA LYS A 84 -0.64 -15.09 -10.04
C LYS A 84 -1.94 -15.68 -9.48
N PHE A 85 -2.64 -15.00 -8.58
CA PHE A 85 -3.85 -15.54 -7.93
C PHE A 85 -4.96 -14.49 -7.84
N PRO A 86 -6.20 -14.86 -7.47
CA PRO A 86 -7.18 -13.89 -7.02
C PRO A 86 -6.50 -12.93 -6.04
N ILE A 87 -6.81 -11.64 -6.15
CA ILE A 87 -6.07 -10.53 -5.46
C ILE A 87 -5.99 -10.76 -3.95
N PHE A 88 -6.93 -11.55 -3.42
CA PHE A 88 -6.85 -12.20 -2.13
C PHE A 88 -7.40 -13.61 -2.31
N ASP A 89 -6.57 -14.62 -2.14
CA ASP A 89 -7.03 -15.99 -1.92
C ASP A 89 -6.41 -16.38 -0.58
N CYS A 90 -7.18 -16.25 0.51
CA CYS A 90 -6.66 -16.38 1.87
C CYS A 90 -6.30 -17.83 2.23
N PHE A 91 -6.34 -18.74 1.25
CA PHE A 91 -6.09 -20.17 1.40
C PHE A 91 -4.73 -20.64 0.91
N ILE A 92 -3.86 -19.77 0.40
CA ILE A 92 -2.60 -20.25 -0.15
C ILE A 92 -1.56 -20.42 0.96
N ASP A 93 -1.49 -21.66 1.46
CA ASP A 93 -0.43 -22.27 2.27
C ASP A 93 0.92 -22.37 1.51
N THR A 94 1.22 -21.39 0.65
CA THR A 94 2.57 -21.21 0.14
C THR A 94 3.26 -20.25 1.08
N GLN A 95 4.23 -20.78 1.79
CA GLN A 95 5.29 -20.16 2.62
C GLN A 95 5.92 -18.84 2.10
N GLU A 96 5.47 -18.27 0.97
CA GLU A 96 6.05 -17.09 0.32
C GLU A 96 5.15 -15.83 0.39
N ASP A 97 3.90 -15.91 0.85
CA ASP A 97 3.07 -14.69 1.00
C ASP A 97 3.26 -14.10 2.40
N VAL A 98 4.21 -13.17 2.54
CA VAL A 98 4.58 -12.45 3.77
C VAL A 98 3.40 -11.66 4.39
N PHE A 99 2.27 -11.61 3.67
CA PHE A 99 1.01 -10.98 4.01
C PHE A 99 -0.06 -11.94 4.54
N SER A 100 0.29 -13.21 4.66
CA SER A 100 -0.59 -14.26 5.16
C SER A 100 -1.07 -13.98 6.59
N ARG A 101 -2.36 -14.27 6.78
CA ARG A 101 -3.21 -14.37 7.98
C ARG A 101 -2.59 -14.02 9.36
N GLY A 102 -1.43 -14.56 9.76
CA GLY A 102 -0.91 -14.51 11.13
C GLY A 102 0.22 -13.52 11.46
N PHE A 103 0.66 -12.65 10.54
CA PHE A 103 1.91 -11.90 10.74
C PHE A 103 1.81 -10.37 10.75
N MET A 104 0.61 -9.79 10.67
CA MET A 104 0.44 -8.33 10.78
C MET A 104 0.46 -7.91 12.26
N PRO A 105 1.27 -6.90 12.64
CA PRO A 105 1.34 -6.43 14.01
C PRO A 105 0.02 -5.77 14.42
N LEU A 106 -0.32 -5.89 15.70
CA LEU A 106 -1.54 -5.34 16.28
C LEU A 106 -1.41 -3.83 16.49
N TYR A 107 -2.42 -3.04 16.14
CA TYR A 107 -2.40 -1.61 16.42
C TYR A 107 -3.08 -1.27 17.75
N ASN A 108 -2.29 -0.76 18.69
CA ASN A 108 -2.79 -0.19 19.93
C ASN A 108 -3.15 1.28 19.74
N ARG A 109 -4.45 1.60 19.67
CA ARG A 109 -4.91 2.98 19.46
C ARG A 109 -4.66 3.88 20.66
N LYS A 110 -4.70 3.35 21.89
CA LYS A 110 -4.46 4.13 23.12
C LYS A 110 -3.02 4.63 23.22
N LYS A 111 -2.06 3.82 22.80
CA LYS A 111 -0.61 4.11 22.82
C LYS A 111 -0.07 4.65 21.49
N ASP A 112 -0.89 4.62 20.43
CA ASP A 112 -0.52 4.97 19.04
C ASP A 112 0.67 4.16 18.50
N GLU A 113 0.80 2.90 18.92
CA GLU A 113 1.92 2.03 18.60
C GLU A 113 1.46 0.69 18.00
N PHE A 114 2.36 0.03 17.29
CA PHE A 114 2.15 -1.34 16.83
C PHE A 114 2.84 -2.29 17.81
N VAL A 115 2.14 -3.34 18.18
CA VAL A 115 2.63 -4.40 19.07
C VAL A 115 2.94 -5.62 18.22
N ASP A 116 4.20 -6.04 18.26
CA ASP A 116 4.67 -7.26 17.61
C ASP A 116 4.23 -8.47 18.44
N ALA A 117 2.96 -8.82 18.32
CA ALA A 117 2.41 -10.03 18.91
C ALA A 117 2.27 -11.08 17.81
N LYS A 118 2.92 -12.22 17.98
CA LYS A 118 2.66 -13.40 17.16
C LYS A 118 1.27 -13.91 17.56
N PHE A 119 0.26 -13.59 16.76
CA PHE A 119 -1.11 -14.02 16.97
C PHE A 119 -1.46 -15.06 15.91
N ASP A 120 -1.83 -16.27 16.33
CA ASP A 120 -2.44 -17.24 15.42
C ASP A 120 -3.83 -16.74 15.04
N ARG A 121 -3.90 -15.91 13.98
CA ARG A 121 -5.17 -15.52 13.34
C ARG A 121 -5.70 -16.64 12.43
N GLU A 122 -5.14 -17.85 12.53
CA GLU A 122 -5.48 -19.02 11.71
C GLU A 122 -6.93 -19.46 11.90
N ASP A 123 -7.59 -19.06 12.99
CA ASP A 123 -8.95 -19.48 13.31
C ASP A 123 -10.05 -18.47 12.94
N TYR A 124 -9.73 -17.25 12.44
CA TYR A 124 -10.71 -16.17 12.21
C TYR A 124 -10.78 -15.70 10.76
N ILE A 125 -11.96 -15.22 10.33
CA ILE A 125 -12.15 -14.44 9.10
C ILE A 125 -11.63 -13.01 9.35
N ILE A 126 -10.60 -12.60 8.61
CA ILE A 126 -10.02 -11.25 8.70
C ILE A 126 -10.74 -10.34 7.70
N ILE A 127 -11.57 -9.42 8.19
CA ILE A 127 -12.37 -8.51 7.35
C ILE A 127 -11.61 -7.25 6.94
N GLU A 128 -10.49 -6.95 7.61
CA GLU A 128 -9.72 -5.74 7.42
C GLU A 128 -9.27 -5.58 5.95
N PRO A 129 -8.75 -6.60 5.25
CA PRO A 129 -8.49 -6.53 3.81
C PRO A 129 -9.73 -6.29 2.94
N ALA A 130 -10.90 -6.85 3.30
CA ALA A 130 -12.14 -6.60 2.57
C ALA A 130 -12.54 -5.12 2.68
N LEU A 131 -12.46 -4.58 3.88
CA LEU A 131 -12.71 -3.16 4.13
C LEU A 131 -11.72 -2.27 3.36
N LEU A 132 -10.44 -2.65 3.29
CA LEU A 132 -9.45 -1.93 2.47
C LEU A 132 -9.87 -1.86 1.00
N CYS A 133 -10.22 -3.01 0.41
CA CYS A 133 -10.68 -3.08 -0.97
C CYS A 133 -11.93 -2.23 -1.18
N LEU A 134 -12.91 -2.32 -0.28
CA LEU A 134 -14.14 -1.52 -0.34
C LEU A 134 -13.85 -0.02 -0.32
N PHE A 135 -12.95 0.43 0.55
CA PHE A 135 -12.61 1.86 0.63
C PHE A 135 -11.86 2.35 -0.60
N PHE A 136 -11.02 1.54 -1.24
CA PHE A 136 -10.47 1.92 -2.54
C PHE A 136 -11.57 2.03 -3.62
N LEU A 137 -12.60 1.18 -3.59
CA LEU A 137 -13.75 1.29 -4.50
C LEU A 137 -14.57 2.55 -4.21
N PHE A 138 -14.86 2.81 -2.94
CA PHE A 138 -15.70 3.93 -2.52
C PHE A 138 -15.08 5.29 -2.81
N THR A 139 -13.74 5.36 -2.80
CA THR A 139 -13.02 6.63 -2.93
C THR A 139 -12.53 6.89 -4.34
N PHE A 140 -12.56 5.91 -5.23
CA PHE A 140 -12.03 6.10 -6.58
C PHE A 140 -12.88 7.08 -7.41
N ASP A 141 -12.22 8.14 -7.87
CA ASP A 141 -12.76 9.09 -8.81
C ASP A 141 -12.33 8.74 -10.24
N SER A 142 -13.28 8.26 -11.04
CA SER A 142 -13.01 7.89 -12.44
C SER A 142 -12.63 9.07 -13.33
N SER A 143 -12.92 10.31 -12.93
CA SER A 143 -12.58 11.52 -13.70
C SER A 143 -11.11 11.91 -13.52
N THR A 144 -10.61 11.83 -12.29
CA THR A 144 -9.22 12.18 -11.94
C THR A 144 -8.29 10.97 -11.96
N GLY A 145 -8.84 9.74 -11.94
CA GLY A 145 -8.08 8.50 -11.84
C GLY A 145 -7.34 8.36 -10.52
N ARG A 146 -7.87 8.95 -9.43
CA ARG A 146 -7.28 8.98 -8.09
C ARG A 146 -8.32 8.71 -7.03
N HIS A 147 -7.86 8.41 -5.82
CA HIS A 147 -8.74 8.32 -4.65
C HIS A 147 -9.00 9.69 -4.06
N ASP A 148 -10.28 9.96 -3.80
CA ASP A 148 -10.80 11.15 -3.15
C ASP A 148 -11.83 10.75 -2.09
N ILE A 149 -11.76 11.42 -0.94
CA ILE A 149 -12.60 11.16 0.22
C ILE A 149 -13.51 12.35 0.54
N SER A 150 -13.48 13.43 -0.25
CA SER A 150 -14.23 14.65 0.05
C SER A 150 -15.75 14.48 0.06
N HIS A 151 -16.25 13.41 -0.58
CA HIS A 151 -17.68 13.07 -0.59
C HIS A 151 -18.11 12.27 0.64
N LEU A 152 -17.18 11.74 1.44
CA LEU A 152 -17.52 10.98 2.65
C LEU A 152 -18.10 11.95 3.72
N PRO A 153 -19.20 11.59 4.42
CA PRO A 153 -19.86 12.50 5.35
C PRO A 153 -18.98 12.97 6.51
N SER A 154 -18.20 12.05 7.10
CA SER A 154 -17.37 12.33 8.28
C SER A 154 -16.15 11.40 8.33
N PRO A 155 -15.19 11.53 7.40
CA PRO A 155 -13.98 10.71 7.39
C PRO A 155 -13.10 10.97 8.61
N SER A 156 -12.67 9.88 9.25
CA SER A 156 -11.78 9.91 10.43
C SER A 156 -10.42 10.51 10.10
N LYS A 157 -9.70 10.97 11.13
CA LYS A 157 -8.34 11.50 10.98
C LYS A 157 -7.40 10.46 10.34
N GLU A 158 -7.56 9.20 10.71
CA GLU A 158 -6.68 8.12 10.29
C GLU A 158 -6.97 7.72 8.84
N LEU A 159 -8.24 7.72 8.45
CA LEU A 159 -8.65 7.54 7.06
C LEU A 159 -8.15 8.67 6.15
N LYS A 160 -8.23 9.93 6.61
CA LYS A 160 -7.66 11.09 5.90
C LYS A 160 -6.16 10.94 5.70
N ARG A 161 -5.43 10.54 6.75
CA ARG A 161 -3.99 10.32 6.71
C ARG A 161 -3.62 9.19 5.74
N PHE A 162 -4.40 8.11 5.75
CA PHE A 162 -4.22 6.98 4.85
C PHE A 162 -4.34 7.41 3.38
N PHE A 163 -5.46 8.01 2.98
CA PHE A 163 -5.68 8.40 1.58
C PHE A 163 -4.83 9.61 1.14
N ALA A 164 -4.36 10.46 2.07
CA ALA A 164 -3.34 11.46 1.75
C ALA A 164 -2.02 10.82 1.26
N LYS A 165 -1.66 9.64 1.81
CA LYS A 165 -0.46 8.88 1.42
C LYS A 165 -0.73 7.94 0.23
N TYR A 166 -1.90 7.30 0.18
CA TYR A 166 -2.24 6.19 -0.72
C TYR A 166 -3.32 6.55 -1.76
N SER A 167 -3.17 7.68 -2.46
CA SER A 167 -4.16 8.15 -3.46
C SER A 167 -3.86 7.75 -4.92
N ASP A 168 -2.65 7.23 -5.21
CA ASP A 168 -2.24 6.79 -6.55
C ASP A 168 -2.66 5.33 -6.79
N PRO A 169 -3.55 5.02 -7.74
CA PRO A 169 -3.98 3.64 -8.00
C PRO A 169 -2.89 2.77 -8.64
N LEU A 170 -1.79 3.36 -9.15
CA LEU A 170 -0.61 2.60 -9.58
C LEU A 170 0.33 2.25 -8.41
N GLN A 171 -0.04 2.61 -7.18
CA GLN A 171 0.69 2.18 -6.00
C GLN A 171 0.52 0.67 -5.80
N VAL A 172 1.59 0.07 -5.29
CA VAL A 172 1.60 -1.33 -4.90
C VAL A 172 0.97 -1.42 -3.52
N MET A 173 0.03 -2.33 -3.37
CA MET A 173 -0.46 -2.73 -2.06
C MET A 173 0.59 -3.64 -1.43
N ASP A 174 1.34 -3.08 -0.48
CA ASP A 174 2.47 -3.71 0.19
C ASP A 174 2.29 -3.71 1.71
N TYR A 175 3.29 -4.22 2.44
CA TYR A 175 3.17 -4.46 3.88
C TYR A 175 2.92 -3.15 4.62
N THR A 176 3.61 -2.10 4.19
CA THR A 176 3.47 -0.76 4.72
C THR A 176 2.04 -0.25 4.57
N MET A 177 1.40 -0.47 3.40
CA MET A 177 0.00 -0.09 3.18
C MET A 177 -0.94 -0.86 4.09
N HIS A 178 -0.80 -2.18 4.19
CA HIS A 178 -1.64 -3.00 5.08
C HIS A 178 -1.48 -2.57 6.55
N ARG A 179 -0.25 -2.48 7.04
CA ARG A 179 0.04 -2.02 8.40
C ARG A 179 -0.59 -0.67 8.71
N GLU A 180 -0.49 0.31 7.81
CA GLU A 180 -1.17 1.60 7.98
C GLU A 180 -2.70 1.51 7.88
N TRP A 181 -3.23 0.54 7.15
CA TRP A 181 -4.68 0.28 7.12
C TRP A 181 -5.20 -0.27 8.45
N HIS A 182 -4.45 -1.16 9.11
CA HIS A 182 -4.81 -1.65 10.45
C HIS A 182 -4.99 -0.50 11.45
N ARG A 183 -4.16 0.54 11.36
CA ARG A 183 -4.34 1.78 12.12
C ARG A 183 -5.68 2.49 11.88
N VAL A 184 -6.27 2.33 10.70
CA VAL A 184 -7.58 2.93 10.36
C VAL A 184 -8.72 2.17 11.02
N VAL A 185 -8.66 0.83 11.08
CA VAL A 185 -9.81 -0.02 11.41
C VAL A 185 -9.73 -0.75 12.77
N GLU A 186 -8.55 -0.95 13.33
CA GLU A 186 -8.38 -1.68 14.60
C GLU A 186 -8.61 -0.80 15.84
N ASP A 187 -9.01 -1.42 16.95
CA ASP A 187 -9.27 -0.79 18.25
C ASP A 187 -10.07 0.53 18.17
N LEU A 188 -11.15 0.55 17.37
CA LEU A 188 -12.00 1.72 17.18
C LEU A 188 -12.87 1.97 18.42
N PRO A 189 -13.00 3.21 18.92
CA PRO A 189 -13.69 3.53 20.17
C PRO A 189 -15.23 3.52 20.00
N ASN A 190 -15.78 2.42 19.50
CA ASN A 190 -17.19 2.16 19.35
C ASN A 190 -17.50 0.79 19.97
N LYS A 191 -18.43 0.77 20.94
CA LYS A 191 -18.88 -0.43 21.65
C LYS A 191 -19.73 -1.36 20.78
N ASP A 192 -20.30 -0.82 19.71
CA ASP A 192 -21.15 -1.57 18.78
C ASP A 192 -20.29 -2.42 17.82
N ILE A 193 -18.97 -2.20 17.79
CA ILE A 193 -18.03 -3.02 17.04
C ILE A 193 -17.56 -4.18 17.92
N SER A 194 -17.77 -5.41 17.45
CA SER A 194 -17.28 -6.62 18.11
C SER A 194 -15.90 -7.01 17.61
N TYR A 195 -15.08 -7.52 18.51
CA TYR A 195 -13.74 -8.02 18.27
C TYR A 195 -13.64 -9.43 18.85
N CYS A 196 -12.79 -10.29 18.28
CA CYS A 196 -12.63 -11.68 18.73
C CYS A 196 -11.72 -11.83 19.95
N SER A 197 -11.03 -10.77 20.34
CA SER A 197 -10.23 -10.77 21.56
C SER A 197 -10.16 -9.39 22.19
N ASP A 198 -10.25 -9.38 23.51
CA ASP A 198 -9.90 -8.26 24.38
C ASP A 198 -8.55 -8.60 25.06
N LEU A 199 -7.49 -8.77 24.27
CA LEU A 199 -6.13 -8.81 24.84
C LEU A 199 -5.87 -7.48 25.55
N SER A 200 -5.18 -7.53 26.70
CA SER A 200 -5.24 -6.53 27.78
C SER A 200 -4.99 -5.05 27.42
N ASP A 201 -4.59 -4.74 26.18
CA ASP A 201 -4.32 -3.41 25.69
C ASP A 201 -4.80 -3.10 24.24
N SER A 202 -5.36 -4.07 23.48
CA SER A 202 -5.89 -3.87 22.10
C SER A 202 -7.10 -4.77 21.82
N ARG A 203 -7.99 -4.33 20.92
CA ARG A 203 -9.17 -5.09 20.48
C ARG A 203 -9.03 -5.46 19.01
N ASP A 204 -8.80 -6.74 18.75
CA ASP A 204 -8.57 -7.34 17.43
C ASP A 204 -8.57 -8.89 17.50
N PRO A 205 -8.71 -9.60 16.36
CA PRO A 205 -9.22 -9.12 15.07
C PRO A 205 -10.68 -8.66 15.16
N ILE A 206 -11.15 -7.88 14.19
CA ILE A 206 -12.58 -7.54 14.12
C ILE A 206 -13.37 -8.80 13.82
N GLN A 207 -14.39 -9.09 14.64
CA GLN A 207 -15.21 -10.29 14.45
C GLN A 207 -16.03 -10.18 13.16
N PHE A 208 -16.13 -11.27 12.39
CA PHE A 208 -16.93 -11.26 11.17
C PHE A 208 -18.42 -11.14 11.47
N GLY A 209 -19.08 -10.29 10.69
CA GLY A 209 -20.50 -9.97 10.76
C GLY A 209 -20.80 -8.81 9.83
N ILE A 210 -21.83 -8.91 9.00
CA ILE A 210 -22.15 -7.89 7.99
C ILE A 210 -22.50 -6.56 8.67
N LEU A 211 -23.28 -6.59 9.75
CA LEU A 211 -23.60 -5.40 10.54
C LEU A 211 -22.34 -4.86 11.23
N ASN A 212 -21.47 -5.73 11.76
CA ASN A 212 -20.21 -5.34 12.38
C ASN A 212 -19.30 -4.60 11.39
N MET A 213 -19.16 -5.10 10.16
CA MET A 213 -18.44 -4.42 9.08
C MET A 213 -19.03 -3.02 8.80
N ILE A 214 -20.36 -2.89 8.80
CA ILE A 214 -21.04 -1.61 8.58
C ILE A 214 -20.79 -0.65 9.75
N TYR A 215 -20.72 -1.12 11.00
CA TYR A 215 -20.33 -0.28 12.13
C TYR A 215 -18.90 0.24 12.02
N VAL A 216 -17.97 -0.57 11.51
CA VAL A 216 -16.61 -0.12 11.21
C VAL A 216 -16.65 0.98 10.14
N MET A 217 -17.35 0.76 9.02
CA MET A 217 -17.51 1.76 7.95
C MET A 217 -18.12 3.07 8.47
N ARG A 218 -19.15 2.97 9.32
CA ARG A 218 -19.78 4.10 9.98
C ARG A 218 -18.77 4.86 10.82
N GLU A 219 -18.04 4.19 11.71
CA GLU A 219 -17.10 4.84 12.62
C GLU A 219 -15.99 5.59 11.87
N ILE A 220 -15.48 5.03 10.76
CA ILE A 220 -14.35 5.63 10.02
C ILE A 220 -14.77 6.63 8.93
N ALA A 221 -16.00 6.58 8.40
CA ALA A 221 -16.41 7.39 7.25
C ALA A 221 -17.67 8.23 7.46
N GLY A 222 -18.50 7.92 8.45
CA GLY A 222 -19.86 8.47 8.56
C GLY A 222 -20.42 8.52 9.97
N LYS A 223 -19.60 8.69 11.01
CA LYS A 223 -20.00 8.55 12.42
C LYS A 223 -21.26 9.36 12.79
N ASN A 224 -21.36 10.57 12.24
CA ASN A 224 -22.44 11.51 12.50
C ASN A 224 -23.46 11.60 11.35
N ASP A 225 -23.39 10.71 10.36
CA ASP A 225 -24.28 10.75 9.21
C ASP A 225 -25.67 10.20 9.57
N THR A 226 -26.69 11.03 9.41
CA THR A 226 -28.06 10.70 9.84
C THR A 226 -28.70 9.64 8.96
N GLU A 227 -28.44 9.66 7.66
CA GLU A 227 -29.05 8.71 6.72
C GLU A 227 -28.42 7.32 6.86
N LEU A 228 -27.11 7.26 7.02
CA LEU A 228 -26.38 6.03 7.34
C LEU A 228 -26.89 5.43 8.65
N ASN A 229 -26.97 6.23 9.72
CA ASN A 229 -27.45 5.75 11.02
C ASN A 229 -28.90 5.22 10.95
N LYS A 230 -29.80 5.87 10.21
CA LYS A 230 -31.17 5.38 10.01
C LYS A 230 -31.20 4.01 9.33
N LYS A 231 -30.35 3.79 8.32
CA LYS A 231 -30.26 2.50 7.62
C LYS A 231 -29.72 1.39 8.53
N ILE A 232 -28.72 1.71 9.35
CA ILE A 232 -28.18 0.77 10.34
C ILE A 232 -29.27 0.36 11.33
N GLU A 233 -30.03 1.31 11.89
CA GLU A 233 -31.14 1.00 12.81
C GLU A 233 -32.24 0.18 12.13
N PHE A 234 -32.55 0.45 10.87
CA PHE A 234 -33.48 -0.37 10.09
C PHE A 234 -32.96 -1.81 9.92
N MET A 235 -31.68 -1.98 9.57
CA MET A 235 -31.06 -3.31 9.47
C MET A 235 -31.12 -4.08 10.79
N LYS A 236 -30.83 -3.44 11.93
CA LYS A 236 -30.99 -4.06 13.26
C LYS A 236 -32.41 -4.56 13.48
N SER A 237 -33.40 -3.74 13.14
CA SER A 237 -34.80 -4.12 13.31
C SER A 237 -35.19 -5.34 12.47
N ILE A 238 -34.55 -5.55 11.30
CA ILE A 238 -34.74 -6.77 10.51
C ILE A 238 -34.08 -7.96 11.24
N ILE A 239 -32.85 -7.80 11.73
CA ILE A 239 -32.08 -8.85 12.42
C ILE A 239 -32.79 -9.31 13.71
N ASP A 240 -33.28 -8.38 14.53
CA ASP A 240 -33.97 -8.69 15.79
C ASP A 240 -35.28 -9.45 15.56
N ASN A 241 -35.89 -9.30 14.38
CA ASN A 241 -37.15 -9.96 13.99
C ASN A 241 -36.93 -11.16 13.05
N TRP A 242 -35.70 -11.65 12.89
CA TRP A 242 -35.32 -12.67 11.89
C TRP A 242 -35.83 -14.10 12.19
N ASN A 243 -36.76 -14.27 13.14
CA ASN A 243 -37.30 -15.56 13.58
C ASN A 243 -38.03 -16.36 12.47
N SER A 244 -38.31 -15.74 11.32
CA SER A 244 -38.70 -16.45 10.08
C SER A 244 -38.03 -15.81 8.88
N ILE A 245 -37.10 -16.52 8.25
CA ILE A 245 -36.44 -16.09 7.00
C ILE A 245 -37.51 -16.06 5.90
N SER A 246 -37.98 -14.86 5.54
CA SER A 246 -38.72 -14.65 4.30
C SER A 246 -37.79 -14.01 3.27
N ASP A 247 -37.94 -14.38 2.00
CA ASP A 247 -37.17 -13.80 0.88
C ASP A 247 -37.24 -12.26 0.90
N SER A 248 -38.38 -11.69 1.33
CA SER A 248 -38.57 -10.24 1.48
C SER A 248 -37.61 -9.58 2.49
N ASN A 249 -37.24 -10.28 3.56
CA ASN A 249 -36.32 -9.76 4.58
C ASN A 249 -34.88 -9.76 4.03
N ILE A 250 -34.50 -10.80 3.28
CA ILE A 250 -33.20 -10.89 2.60
C ILE A 250 -33.07 -9.76 1.58
N ASP A 251 -34.07 -9.56 0.71
CA ASP A 251 -34.06 -8.50 -0.29
C ASP A 251 -33.96 -7.11 0.36
N SER A 252 -34.72 -6.88 1.43
CA SER A 252 -34.68 -5.61 2.16
C SER A 252 -33.31 -5.37 2.81
N PHE A 253 -32.72 -6.40 3.40
CA PHE A 253 -31.39 -6.34 4.00
C PHE A 253 -30.31 -6.04 2.95
N LEU A 254 -30.29 -6.78 1.83
CA LEU A 254 -29.37 -6.55 0.71
C LEU A 254 -29.50 -5.15 0.12
N MET A 255 -30.73 -4.65 -0.03
CA MET A 255 -30.98 -3.28 -0.49
C MET A 255 -30.38 -2.25 0.45
N ASN A 256 -30.47 -2.44 1.77
CA ASN A 256 -29.85 -1.52 2.73
C ASN A 256 -28.32 -1.54 2.64
N ILE A 257 -27.70 -2.72 2.52
CA ILE A 257 -26.24 -2.82 2.30
C ILE A 257 -25.86 -2.06 1.02
N GLN A 258 -26.59 -2.28 -0.09
CA GLN A 258 -26.31 -1.63 -1.36
C GLN A 258 -26.44 -0.11 -1.25
N GLU A 259 -27.46 0.38 -0.56
CA GLU A 259 -27.67 1.81 -0.34
C GLU A 259 -26.57 2.42 0.53
N ILE A 260 -26.09 1.72 1.56
CA ILE A 260 -24.96 2.14 2.39
C ILE A 260 -23.68 2.23 1.55
N CYS A 261 -23.33 1.17 0.81
CA CYS A 261 -22.16 1.17 -0.06
C CYS A 261 -22.26 2.27 -1.13
N THR A 262 -23.44 2.46 -1.72
CA THR A 262 -23.70 3.50 -2.72
C THR A 262 -23.61 4.90 -2.13
N HIS A 263 -24.08 5.09 -0.89
CA HIS A 263 -24.01 6.36 -0.18
C HIS A 263 -22.54 6.76 0.07
N LEU A 264 -21.73 5.84 0.57
CA LEU A 264 -20.30 6.04 0.86
C LEU A 264 -19.42 6.08 -0.40
N SER A 265 -19.87 5.53 -1.52
CA SER A 265 -19.08 5.47 -2.75
C SER A 265 -19.21 6.72 -3.61
N LYS A 266 -18.11 7.19 -4.21
CA LYS A 266 -18.12 8.26 -5.20
C LYS A 266 -18.83 7.82 -6.49
N ASN A 267 -18.63 6.57 -6.89
CA ASN A 267 -19.37 5.93 -7.97
C ASN A 267 -20.57 5.14 -7.44
N LYS A 268 -21.76 5.51 -7.92
CA LYS A 268 -23.03 4.97 -7.42
C LYS A 268 -23.42 3.61 -8.02
N LYS A 269 -22.62 3.04 -8.92
CA LYS A 269 -22.91 1.77 -9.62
C LYS A 269 -22.37 0.55 -8.86
N ILE A 270 -22.95 0.33 -7.68
CA ILE A 270 -22.66 -0.84 -6.83
C ILE A 270 -23.87 -1.76 -6.81
N LYS A 271 -23.63 -3.06 -6.92
CA LYS A 271 -24.65 -4.11 -6.73
C LYS A 271 -24.20 -5.07 -5.64
N ILE A 272 -25.12 -5.50 -4.80
CA ILE A 272 -24.87 -6.51 -3.78
C ILE A 272 -25.66 -7.77 -4.16
N ARG A 273 -25.05 -8.94 -3.99
CA ARG A 273 -25.71 -10.24 -4.16
C ARG A 273 -25.29 -11.17 -3.04
N CYS A 274 -26.23 -11.91 -2.50
CA CYS A 274 -26.00 -13.06 -1.64
C CYS A 274 -27.27 -13.90 -1.68
N ASN A 275 -27.13 -15.21 -1.58
CA ASN A 275 -28.28 -16.12 -1.68
C ASN A 275 -28.83 -16.50 -0.31
N PHE A 276 -27.98 -16.55 0.71
CA PHE A 276 -28.37 -17.07 2.01
C PHE A 276 -27.57 -16.44 3.15
N PHE A 277 -28.27 -16.17 4.25
CA PHE A 277 -27.73 -15.56 5.45
C PHE A 277 -28.20 -16.34 6.67
N PHE A 278 -27.43 -16.30 7.75
CA PHE A 278 -27.85 -16.75 9.06
C PHE A 278 -27.63 -15.65 10.08
N THR A 279 -28.37 -15.69 11.18
CA THR A 279 -28.13 -14.78 12.30
C THR A 279 -27.27 -15.47 13.35
N ASN A 280 -26.34 -14.72 13.92
CA ASN A 280 -25.49 -15.18 15.02
C ASN A 280 -25.35 -14.08 16.07
N ARG A 281 -24.92 -14.47 17.26
CA ARG A 281 -24.59 -13.54 18.33
C ARG A 281 -23.07 -13.39 18.37
N LEU A 282 -22.61 -12.15 18.34
CA LEU A 282 -21.20 -11.79 18.45
C LEU A 282 -20.73 -11.81 19.91
N GLU A 283 -19.42 -11.68 20.14
CA GLU A 283 -18.83 -11.66 21.49
C GLU A 283 -19.35 -10.53 22.37
N ASN A 284 -19.68 -9.39 21.79
CA ASN A 284 -20.30 -8.26 22.50
C ASN A 284 -21.83 -8.38 22.69
N ASP A 285 -22.39 -9.58 22.54
CA ASP A 285 -23.82 -9.91 22.66
C ASP A 285 -24.75 -9.29 21.60
N ILE A 286 -24.22 -8.59 20.60
CA ILE A 286 -25.00 -8.03 19.50
C ILE A 286 -25.37 -9.14 18.50
N MET A 287 -26.63 -9.16 18.07
CA MET A 287 -27.08 -10.02 16.97
C MET A 287 -26.58 -9.45 15.64
N ASP A 288 -25.96 -10.31 14.82
CA ASP A 288 -25.43 -9.98 13.50
C ASP A 288 -25.86 -11.04 12.47
N VAL A 289 -25.36 -10.87 11.24
CA VAL A 289 -25.63 -11.69 10.07
C VAL A 289 -24.30 -12.23 9.53
N GLY A 290 -24.21 -13.56 9.52
CA GLY A 290 -23.17 -14.32 8.84
C GLY A 290 -23.61 -14.79 7.45
N ILE A 291 -22.71 -15.44 6.72
CA ILE A 291 -22.91 -15.95 5.35
C ILE A 291 -22.76 -17.47 5.39
N CYS A 292 -23.63 -18.23 4.72
CA CYS A 292 -23.47 -19.68 4.67
C CYS A 292 -22.44 -20.14 3.63
N ASP A 293 -21.83 -21.29 3.89
CA ASP A 293 -20.96 -21.99 2.95
C ASP A 293 -21.63 -22.18 1.58
N GLY A 294 -20.88 -21.92 0.51
CA GLY A 294 -21.35 -21.97 -0.88
C GLY A 294 -22.24 -20.79 -1.30
N THR A 295 -22.46 -19.78 -0.45
CA THR A 295 -23.35 -18.65 -0.73
C THR A 295 -22.69 -17.28 -0.53
N PRO A 296 -21.59 -16.99 -1.24
CA PRO A 296 -20.79 -15.81 -0.95
C PRO A 296 -21.55 -14.49 -1.08
N LEU A 297 -21.20 -13.52 -0.23
CA LEU A 297 -21.59 -12.13 -0.39
C LEU A 297 -20.72 -11.49 -1.48
N GLN A 298 -21.34 -11.10 -2.58
CA GLN A 298 -20.70 -10.44 -3.70
C GLN A 298 -21.04 -8.95 -3.72
N ILE A 299 -20.00 -8.12 -3.71
CA ILE A 299 -20.06 -6.68 -3.92
C ILE A 299 -19.49 -6.38 -5.30
N ILE A 300 -20.37 -6.03 -6.23
CA ILE A 300 -20.05 -5.82 -7.64
C ILE A 300 -19.99 -4.32 -7.92
N TYR A 301 -18.80 -3.83 -8.22
CA TYR A 301 -18.53 -2.45 -8.57
C TYR A 301 -18.28 -2.29 -10.07
N ASN A 302 -18.98 -1.34 -10.70
CA ASN A 302 -18.82 -1.04 -12.12
C ASN A 302 -18.18 0.34 -12.30
N PRO A 303 -16.88 0.44 -12.63
CA PRO A 303 -16.14 1.69 -12.68
C PRO A 303 -16.63 2.66 -13.76
N LYS A 304 -17.24 2.18 -14.85
CA LYS A 304 -17.58 2.98 -16.03
C LYS A 304 -18.95 2.60 -16.60
N GLU A 305 -19.59 3.58 -17.25
CA GLU A 305 -20.96 3.46 -17.80
C GLU A 305 -21.07 2.49 -18.98
N ASN A 306 -20.02 2.41 -19.82
CA ASN A 306 -19.96 1.57 -21.02
C ASN A 306 -18.67 0.72 -21.07
N GLY A 307 -17.98 0.55 -19.94
CA GLY A 307 -16.69 -0.12 -19.88
C GLY A 307 -16.79 -1.59 -19.49
N LEU A 308 -15.98 -2.44 -20.13
CA LEU A 308 -15.64 -3.76 -19.62
C LEU A 308 -14.78 -3.60 -18.35
N GLY A 309 -14.88 -4.53 -17.40
CA GLY A 309 -14.07 -4.55 -16.17
C GLY A 309 -14.83 -4.20 -14.89
N SER A 310 -15.82 -5.01 -14.52
CA SER A 310 -16.38 -5.00 -13.16
C SER A 310 -15.36 -5.55 -12.16
N ILE A 311 -15.46 -5.06 -10.93
CA ILE A 311 -14.70 -5.59 -9.78
C ILE A 311 -15.70 -6.27 -8.87
N VAL A 312 -15.38 -7.49 -8.46
CA VAL A 312 -16.21 -8.29 -7.56
C VAL A 312 -15.39 -8.55 -6.31
N ILE A 313 -15.86 -8.05 -5.18
CA ILE A 313 -15.37 -8.50 -3.86
C ILE A 313 -16.34 -9.57 -3.41
N GLU A 314 -15.82 -10.77 -3.19
CA GLU A 314 -16.53 -11.94 -2.74
C GLU A 314 -16.07 -12.27 -1.31
N MET A 315 -17.02 -12.51 -0.42
CA MET A 315 -16.75 -12.93 0.95
C MET A 315 -17.52 -14.22 1.21
N GLU A 316 -16.82 -15.25 1.65
CA GLU A 316 -17.37 -16.58 1.91
C GLU A 316 -16.88 -17.09 3.26
N ASP A 317 -17.70 -17.89 3.92
CA ASP A 317 -17.42 -18.54 5.20
C ASP A 317 -17.48 -20.06 4.98
N PHE A 318 -16.43 -20.79 5.35
CA PHE A 318 -16.39 -22.27 5.27
C PHE A 318 -16.68 -22.95 6.61
N SER A 319 -17.38 -22.29 7.55
CA SER A 319 -17.85 -22.97 8.76
C SER A 319 -18.70 -24.19 8.38
N SER A 320 -18.06 -25.38 8.43
CA SER A 320 -18.53 -26.59 7.74
C SER A 320 -19.73 -27.25 8.41
N ASP A 321 -20.22 -26.68 9.51
CA ASP A 321 -21.47 -27.09 10.13
C ASP A 321 -22.17 -25.84 10.70
N PHE A 322 -23.49 -25.77 10.54
CA PHE A 322 -24.39 -24.79 11.17
C PHE A 322 -24.27 -24.70 12.71
N PHE A 323 -23.38 -25.50 13.32
CA PHE A 323 -23.21 -25.70 14.76
C PHE A 323 -21.75 -25.69 15.26
N THR A 324 -20.74 -25.52 14.39
CA THR A 324 -19.32 -25.41 14.81
C THR A 324 -18.78 -24.03 14.47
N ASP A 325 -18.51 -23.25 15.51
CA ASP A 325 -17.82 -21.95 15.55
C ASP A 325 -17.93 -21.06 14.28
N PRO A 326 -18.82 -20.05 14.26
CA PRO A 326 -19.07 -19.17 13.11
C PRO A 326 -17.88 -18.27 12.72
N ASN A 327 -16.74 -18.41 13.40
CA ASN A 327 -15.51 -17.70 13.06
C ASN A 327 -14.52 -18.55 12.24
N HIS A 328 -14.75 -19.87 12.09
CA HIS A 328 -13.78 -20.77 11.47
C HIS A 328 -13.75 -20.69 9.93
N ASN A 329 -12.58 -20.31 9.40
CA ASN A 329 -12.13 -20.57 8.02
C ASN A 329 -12.96 -19.96 6.87
N GLY A 330 -13.31 -18.67 6.89
CA GLY A 330 -13.77 -17.96 5.68
C GLY A 330 -12.64 -17.26 4.91
N TYR A 331 -12.95 -16.79 3.70
CA TYR A 331 -12.01 -16.04 2.85
C TYR A 331 -12.68 -14.83 2.18
N VAL A 332 -11.84 -13.83 1.92
CA VAL A 332 -12.17 -12.64 1.12
C VAL A 332 -11.44 -12.79 -0.21
N LYS A 333 -12.18 -12.69 -1.31
CA LYS A 333 -11.64 -12.74 -2.65
C LYS A 333 -11.99 -11.49 -3.44
N CYS A 334 -10.99 -10.89 -4.07
CA CYS A 334 -11.21 -9.75 -4.96
C CYS A 334 -10.86 -10.16 -6.40
N GLU A 335 -11.86 -10.12 -7.28
CA GLU A 335 -11.69 -10.39 -8.70
C GLU A 335 -11.83 -9.12 -9.53
N VAL A 336 -10.95 -8.96 -10.51
CA VAL A 336 -10.98 -7.86 -11.49
C VAL A 336 -11.11 -8.49 -12.86
N SER A 337 -12.31 -8.41 -13.44
CA SER A 337 -12.70 -9.16 -14.65
C SER A 337 -11.88 -8.80 -15.89
N GLU A 338 -11.51 -7.52 -16.07
CA GLU A 338 -10.67 -7.10 -17.20
C GLU A 338 -9.78 -5.94 -16.78
N ASN A 339 -8.47 -6.06 -17.05
CA ASN A 339 -7.53 -4.97 -16.85
C ASN A 339 -6.94 -4.52 -18.19
N MET A 340 -7.38 -3.36 -18.70
CA MET A 340 -6.95 -2.84 -20.00
C MET A 340 -5.44 -2.58 -20.05
N LEU A 341 -4.82 -2.23 -18.92
CA LEU A 341 -3.37 -2.12 -18.84
C LEU A 341 -2.70 -3.49 -19.05
N ARG A 342 -3.33 -4.64 -18.77
CA ARG A 342 -2.77 -5.97 -19.08
C ARG A 342 -2.65 -6.22 -20.59
N ASN A 343 -3.49 -5.60 -21.41
CA ASN A 343 -3.48 -5.74 -22.85
C ASN A 343 -2.16 -5.21 -23.46
N SER A 344 -1.65 -5.90 -24.51
CA SER A 344 -0.54 -5.41 -25.33
C SER A 344 -0.86 -4.07 -26.00
N ASP A 345 -2.13 -3.83 -26.28
CA ASP A 345 -2.65 -2.69 -27.05
C ASP A 345 -3.06 -1.50 -26.17
N SER A 346 -2.73 -1.53 -24.87
CA SER A 346 -2.92 -0.40 -23.96
C SER A 346 -2.38 0.89 -24.57
N VAL A 347 -3.28 1.86 -24.74
CA VAL A 347 -3.00 3.17 -25.30
C VAL A 347 -2.07 3.93 -24.36
N ALA A 348 -2.28 3.82 -23.04
CA ALA A 348 -1.42 4.45 -22.05
C ALA A 348 0.03 3.94 -22.14
N LYS A 349 0.23 2.62 -22.25
CA LYS A 349 1.57 2.04 -22.46
C LYS A 349 2.21 2.52 -23.75
N LYS A 350 1.44 2.61 -24.84
CA LYS A 350 1.93 3.10 -26.13
C LYS A 350 2.38 4.55 -26.02
N THR A 351 1.54 5.43 -25.46
CA THR A 351 1.86 6.84 -25.21
C THR A 351 3.13 7.00 -24.37
N LEU A 352 3.28 6.24 -23.28
CA LEU A 352 4.50 6.26 -22.45
C LEU A 352 5.75 5.86 -23.24
N ARG A 353 5.66 4.84 -24.11
CA ARG A 353 6.79 4.43 -24.97
C ARG A 353 7.14 5.51 -25.98
N ASP A 354 6.15 6.18 -26.55
CA ASP A 354 6.36 7.23 -27.54
C ASP A 354 7.01 8.47 -26.91
N ILE A 355 6.56 8.91 -25.73
CA ILE A 355 7.23 9.96 -24.95
C ILE A 355 8.68 9.57 -24.62
N LYS A 356 8.91 8.34 -24.18
CA LYS A 356 10.27 7.86 -23.92
C LYS A 356 11.16 7.97 -25.17
N LYS A 357 10.63 7.73 -26.38
CA LYS A 357 11.36 7.88 -27.65
C LYS A 357 11.62 9.34 -28.00
N ILE A 358 10.61 10.22 -27.87
CA ILE A 358 10.74 11.66 -28.12
C ILE A 358 11.92 12.24 -27.32
N TYR A 359 12.02 11.89 -26.05
CA TYR A 359 13.05 12.43 -25.16
C TYR A 359 14.34 11.60 -25.10
N ILE A 360 14.53 10.58 -25.94
CA ILE A 360 15.66 9.64 -25.81
C ILE A 360 17.03 10.33 -25.99
N LYS A 361 17.12 11.26 -26.95
CA LYS A 361 18.35 12.01 -27.28
C LYS A 361 18.42 13.39 -26.61
N SER A 362 17.43 13.75 -25.80
CA SER A 362 17.40 15.07 -25.16
C SER A 362 18.56 15.21 -24.18
N LYS A 363 19.33 16.29 -24.32
CA LYS A 363 20.39 16.69 -23.38
C LYS A 363 19.89 17.72 -22.35
N ARG A 364 18.63 18.16 -22.46
CA ARG A 364 18.03 19.12 -21.53
C ARG A 364 17.54 18.41 -20.27
N TYR A 365 17.58 19.11 -19.14
CA TYR A 365 17.10 18.60 -17.85
C TYR A 365 15.67 18.06 -17.94
N ILE A 366 14.74 18.83 -18.49
CA ILE A 366 13.34 18.40 -18.61
C ILE A 366 13.18 17.14 -19.46
N GLY A 367 14.00 16.99 -20.51
CA GLY A 367 13.98 15.78 -21.32
C GLY A 367 14.47 14.55 -20.55
N TYR A 368 15.45 14.72 -19.65
CA TYR A 368 15.85 13.68 -18.73
C TYR A 368 14.69 13.29 -17.79
N ILE A 369 14.01 14.27 -17.20
CA ILE A 369 12.85 14.06 -16.32
C ILE A 369 11.73 13.33 -17.04
N MET A 370 11.32 13.78 -18.24
CA MET A 370 10.27 13.11 -19.03
C MET A 370 10.61 11.66 -19.36
N ARG A 371 11.87 11.39 -19.72
CA ARG A 371 12.34 10.03 -19.99
C ARG A 371 12.32 9.15 -18.73
N GLN A 372 12.69 9.70 -17.57
CA GLN A 372 12.62 8.97 -16.31
C GLN A 372 11.17 8.72 -15.89
N TYR A 373 10.31 9.73 -15.98
CA TYR A 373 8.88 9.61 -15.72
C TYR A 373 8.25 8.49 -16.55
N ALA A 374 8.45 8.52 -17.86
CA ALA A 374 7.91 7.49 -18.75
C ALA A 374 8.45 6.10 -18.42
N LYS A 375 9.75 5.99 -18.08
CA LYS A 375 10.37 4.72 -17.67
C LYS A 375 9.79 4.21 -16.34
N LEU A 376 9.59 5.09 -15.36
CA LEU A 376 9.04 4.75 -14.05
C LEU A 376 7.60 4.26 -14.16
N TYR A 377 6.74 4.95 -14.89
CA TYR A 377 5.36 4.51 -15.10
C TYR A 377 5.27 3.19 -15.88
N LEU A 378 6.08 3.01 -16.92
CA LEU A 378 6.16 1.71 -17.60
C LEU A 378 6.61 0.58 -16.66
N ASN A 379 7.53 0.86 -15.74
CA ASN A 379 7.98 -0.09 -14.75
C ASN A 379 6.87 -0.39 -13.72
N LYS A 380 6.20 0.63 -13.18
CA LYS A 380 5.04 0.47 -12.27
C LYS A 380 3.99 -0.43 -12.91
N ILE A 381 3.57 -0.11 -14.14
CA ILE A 381 2.59 -0.90 -14.91
C ILE A 381 3.10 -2.33 -15.17
N THR A 382 4.37 -2.50 -15.54
CA THR A 382 4.93 -3.84 -15.78
C THR A 382 4.91 -4.68 -14.51
N TYR A 383 5.27 -4.07 -13.38
CA TYR A 383 5.26 -4.72 -12.08
C TYR A 383 3.84 -5.12 -11.69
N ALA A 384 2.93 -4.14 -11.67
CA ALA A 384 1.50 -4.30 -11.46
C ALA A 384 0.86 -5.46 -12.23
N ILE A 385 1.33 -5.75 -13.45
CA ILE A 385 0.77 -6.80 -14.31
C ILE A 385 1.48 -8.14 -14.17
N LYS A 386 2.81 -8.12 -14.02
CA LYS A 386 3.65 -9.32 -14.17
C LYS A 386 4.35 -9.75 -12.88
N GLY A 387 4.23 -8.99 -11.79
CA GLY A 387 5.02 -9.15 -10.57
C GLY A 387 6.53 -9.02 -10.80
N LYS A 388 6.97 -8.42 -11.92
CA LYS A 388 8.38 -8.35 -12.32
C LYS A 388 8.91 -6.94 -12.30
N TYR A 389 9.76 -6.66 -11.32
CA TYR A 389 10.45 -5.40 -11.17
C TYR A 389 11.62 -5.26 -12.17
N ARG A 390 11.52 -4.31 -13.10
CA ARG A 390 12.61 -3.91 -14.02
C ARG A 390 13.58 -2.89 -13.42
N PHE A 391 13.42 -2.53 -12.15
CA PHE A 391 14.35 -1.63 -11.49
C PHE A 391 15.65 -2.32 -11.09
N MET A 392 15.66 -3.65 -10.96
CA MET A 392 16.83 -4.42 -10.49
C MET A 392 18.08 -4.14 -11.32
N ASP A 393 17.94 -4.15 -12.65
CA ASP A 393 19.04 -3.83 -13.57
C ASP A 393 19.54 -2.39 -13.38
N LYS A 394 18.63 -1.46 -13.09
CA LYS A 394 18.96 -0.05 -12.87
C LYS A 394 19.68 0.13 -11.52
N ILE A 395 19.19 -0.49 -10.45
CA ILE A 395 19.82 -0.51 -9.13
C ILE A 395 21.23 -1.09 -9.25
N ARG A 396 21.36 -2.27 -9.86
CA ARG A 396 22.65 -2.94 -10.08
C ARG A 396 23.60 -2.06 -10.89
N SER A 397 23.13 -1.43 -11.98
CA SER A 397 23.93 -0.51 -12.77
C SER A 397 24.43 0.70 -11.97
N ILE A 398 23.59 1.28 -11.11
CA ILE A 398 23.98 2.42 -10.27
C ILE A 398 24.98 1.97 -9.19
N LEU A 399 24.71 0.85 -8.52
CA LEU A 399 25.61 0.29 -7.53
C LEU A 399 26.97 -0.08 -8.15
N ASN A 400 27.01 -0.52 -9.41
CA ASN A 400 28.24 -0.82 -10.14
C ASN A 400 29.08 0.42 -10.49
N SER A 401 28.52 1.63 -10.46
CA SER A 401 29.23 2.88 -10.78
C SER A 401 30.16 3.42 -9.68
N GLY A 402 30.28 2.73 -8.53
CA GLY A 402 31.37 2.94 -7.57
C GLY A 402 31.03 3.73 -6.30
N TYR A 403 30.12 3.21 -5.46
CA TYR A 403 29.80 3.53 -4.05
C TYR A 403 29.82 4.99 -3.54
N THR A 404 29.85 5.98 -4.41
CA THR A 404 30.13 7.38 -4.02
C THR A 404 28.88 8.24 -4.03
N ASN A 405 27.81 7.83 -4.72
CA ASN A 405 26.61 8.64 -4.86
C ASN A 405 25.32 7.80 -4.87
N PRO A 406 24.56 7.76 -3.77
CA PRO A 406 23.28 7.04 -3.71
C PRO A 406 22.15 7.76 -4.45
N ASN A 407 22.31 9.02 -4.89
CA ASN A 407 21.21 9.82 -5.44
C ASN A 407 20.55 9.19 -6.67
N GLY A 408 21.28 8.39 -7.45
CA GLY A 408 20.71 7.64 -8.57
C GLY A 408 19.63 6.65 -8.14
N LEU A 409 19.73 6.08 -6.93
CA LEU A 409 18.79 5.12 -6.38
C LEU A 409 17.45 5.78 -6.00
N LEU A 410 17.47 7.07 -5.64
CA LEU A 410 16.26 7.87 -5.42
C LEU A 410 15.38 7.97 -6.68
N LEU A 411 15.97 7.74 -7.86
CA LEU A 411 15.28 7.81 -9.15
C LEU A 411 14.79 6.45 -9.67
N CYS A 412 15.00 5.36 -8.94
CA CYS A 412 14.70 4.01 -9.42
C CYS A 412 13.26 3.54 -9.13
N GLY A 413 12.53 4.21 -8.23
CA GLY A 413 11.22 3.76 -7.76
C GLY A 413 10.77 4.45 -6.46
N ASN A 414 9.64 3.99 -5.90
CA ASN A 414 9.13 4.47 -4.62
C ASN A 414 9.92 3.82 -3.48
N LEU A 415 10.61 4.62 -2.68
CA LEU A 415 11.38 4.14 -1.54
C LEU A 415 10.50 3.69 -0.38
N GLU A 416 9.22 4.07 -0.34
CA GLU A 416 8.30 3.58 0.69
C GLU A 416 8.01 2.08 0.54
N THR A 417 8.14 1.52 -0.66
CA THR A 417 7.81 0.11 -0.92
C THR A 417 8.80 -0.84 -0.24
N LEU A 418 8.28 -1.80 0.53
CA LEU A 418 9.11 -2.71 1.32
C LEU A 418 10.06 -3.55 0.44
N ASP A 419 9.56 -4.12 -0.66
CA ASP A 419 10.40 -4.93 -1.58
C ASP A 419 11.52 -4.12 -2.20
N TYR A 420 11.22 -2.87 -2.53
CA TYR A 420 12.17 -2.00 -3.16
C TYR A 420 13.35 -1.71 -2.23
N LYS A 421 13.06 -1.50 -0.95
CA LYS A 421 14.08 -1.41 0.11
C LYS A 421 14.84 -2.72 0.27
N ALA A 422 14.14 -3.84 0.42
CA ALA A 422 14.73 -5.16 0.64
C ALA A 422 15.68 -5.56 -0.51
N GLU A 423 15.26 -5.38 -1.76
CA GLU A 423 16.07 -5.70 -2.94
C GLU A 423 17.26 -4.75 -3.13
N MET A 424 17.09 -3.45 -2.84
CA MET A 424 18.23 -2.53 -2.80
C MET A 424 19.31 -2.99 -1.84
N ILE A 425 18.89 -3.39 -0.64
CA ILE A 425 19.78 -3.86 0.40
C ILE A 425 20.43 -5.17 -0.03
N LYS A 426 19.65 -6.13 -0.54
CA LYS A 426 20.17 -7.40 -1.05
C LYS A 426 21.25 -7.19 -2.10
N ILE A 427 21.00 -6.43 -3.17
CA ILE A 427 22.00 -6.17 -4.21
C ILE A 427 23.23 -5.46 -3.64
N PHE A 428 23.03 -4.52 -2.71
CA PHE A 428 24.14 -3.84 -2.04
C PHE A 428 24.99 -4.84 -1.23
N LEU A 429 24.38 -5.70 -0.42
CA LEU A 429 25.09 -6.68 0.40
C LEU A 429 25.78 -7.75 -0.45
N GLU A 430 25.09 -8.33 -1.44
CA GLU A 430 25.66 -9.31 -2.39
C GLU A 430 26.95 -8.79 -3.04
N LYS A 431 26.95 -7.53 -3.49
CA LYS A 431 28.13 -6.91 -4.12
C LYS A 431 29.32 -6.77 -3.18
N ASN A 432 29.07 -6.65 -1.88
CA ASN A 432 30.09 -6.50 -0.84
C ASN A 432 30.42 -7.82 -0.11
N GLN A 433 29.77 -8.92 -0.49
CA GLN A 433 29.91 -10.21 0.19
C GLN A 433 31.33 -10.79 0.05
N SER A 434 31.97 -10.56 -1.10
CA SER A 434 33.33 -11.03 -1.41
C SER A 434 34.44 -10.23 -0.71
N TYR A 435 34.10 -9.12 -0.05
CA TYR A 435 35.08 -8.32 0.67
C TYR A 435 35.56 -9.03 1.92
N THR A 436 36.82 -8.81 2.30
CA THR A 436 37.31 -9.29 3.60
C THR A 436 36.66 -8.48 4.71
N GLU A 437 36.60 -9.03 5.93
CA GLU A 437 36.10 -8.30 7.10
C GLU A 437 36.89 -6.99 7.32
N SER A 438 38.21 -7.04 7.17
CA SER A 438 39.07 -5.86 7.21
C SER A 438 38.66 -4.78 6.20
N TYR A 439 38.35 -5.17 4.95
CA TYR A 439 37.92 -4.20 3.95
C TYR A 439 36.50 -3.67 4.19
N ARG A 440 35.58 -4.50 4.69
CA ARG A 440 34.24 -4.02 5.12
C ARG A 440 34.35 -3.02 6.26
N ASN A 441 35.24 -3.27 7.23
CA ASN A 441 35.47 -2.36 8.35
C ASN A 441 36.13 -1.05 7.87
N ALA A 442 36.95 -1.10 6.82
CA ALA A 442 37.51 0.08 6.16
C ALA A 442 36.44 0.90 5.41
N ILE A 443 35.44 0.25 4.81
CA ILE A 443 34.19 0.89 4.34
C ILE A 443 33.37 1.23 5.59
N GLY A 444 33.83 2.23 6.33
CA GLY A 444 33.21 2.61 7.59
C GLY A 444 31.78 3.12 7.41
N LYS A 445 31.06 3.23 8.53
CA LYS A 445 29.69 3.79 8.65
C LYS A 445 29.46 5.17 8.01
N ASN A 446 30.53 5.89 7.67
CA ASN A 446 30.47 7.21 7.03
C ASN A 446 30.47 7.12 5.49
N ASN A 447 30.59 5.92 4.91
CA ASN A 447 30.44 5.74 3.48
C ASN A 447 29.01 6.14 3.06
N PRO A 448 28.82 7.00 2.03
CA PRO A 448 27.50 7.49 1.64
C PRO A 448 26.51 6.38 1.28
N MET A 449 26.96 5.29 0.66
CA MET A 449 26.10 4.14 0.34
C MET A 449 25.72 3.35 1.58
N VAL A 450 26.65 3.15 2.53
CA VAL A 450 26.35 2.50 3.80
C VAL A 450 25.33 3.33 4.59
N GLN A 451 25.51 4.65 4.67
CA GLN A 451 24.54 5.53 5.32
C GLN A 451 23.17 5.48 4.63
N PHE A 452 23.14 5.46 3.30
CA PHE A 452 21.91 5.38 2.54
C PHE A 452 21.15 4.08 2.85
N THR A 453 21.79 2.92 2.72
CA THR A 453 21.13 1.63 3.00
C THR A 453 20.78 1.48 4.48
N ARG A 454 21.62 2.00 5.38
CA ARG A 454 21.35 2.08 6.81
C ARG A 454 20.08 2.88 7.12
N ASN A 455 19.87 4.01 6.46
CA ASN A 455 18.65 4.80 6.59
C ASN A 455 17.43 4.06 6.02
N LEU A 456 17.58 3.31 4.93
CA LEU A 456 16.49 2.48 4.40
C LEU A 456 16.06 1.40 5.41
N VAL A 457 17.02 0.69 5.99
CA VAL A 457 16.77 -0.31 7.05
C VAL A 457 16.14 0.35 8.28
N GLY A 458 16.65 1.50 8.72
CA GLY A 458 16.11 2.22 9.88
C GLY A 458 14.72 2.82 9.67
N SER A 459 14.24 2.90 8.41
CA SER A 459 12.91 3.41 8.07
C SER A 459 11.83 2.33 8.02
N VAL A 460 12.16 1.08 8.34
CA VAL A 460 11.21 -0.02 8.45
C VAL A 460 11.30 -0.62 9.86
N PRO A 461 10.21 -1.20 10.39
CA PRO A 461 10.25 -1.90 11.65
C PRO A 461 10.94 -3.25 11.46
N ILE A 462 12.27 -3.22 11.31
CA ILE A 462 13.09 -4.34 10.83
C ILE A 462 12.97 -5.60 11.69
N ASN A 463 12.58 -5.45 12.96
CA ASN A 463 12.43 -6.55 13.91
C ASN A 463 11.02 -7.16 13.94
N GLU A 464 10.01 -6.54 13.32
CA GLU A 464 8.67 -7.16 13.16
C GLU A 464 8.78 -8.42 12.29
N TYR A 465 8.09 -9.50 12.66
CA TYR A 465 8.27 -10.83 12.05
C TYR A 465 8.19 -10.83 10.51
N SER A 466 7.12 -10.27 9.91
CA SER A 466 6.96 -10.19 8.44
C SER A 466 8.10 -9.45 7.75
N VAL A 467 8.55 -8.33 8.34
CA VAL A 467 9.64 -7.53 7.78
C VAL A 467 10.95 -8.30 7.88
N LYS A 468 11.17 -8.97 9.02
CA LYS A 468 12.35 -9.81 9.26
C LYS A 468 12.47 -10.93 8.23
N GLU A 469 11.39 -11.65 7.97
CA GLU A 469 11.32 -12.70 6.96
C GLU A 469 11.66 -12.18 5.55
N LYS A 470 11.04 -11.05 5.14
CA LYS A 470 11.32 -10.43 3.84
C LYS A 470 12.80 -10.05 3.69
N PHE A 471 13.40 -9.49 4.74
CA PHE A 471 14.79 -9.05 4.74
C PHE A 471 15.79 -10.18 5.01
N GLN A 472 15.34 -11.36 5.44
CA GLN A 472 16.20 -12.52 5.68
C GLN A 472 16.98 -12.91 4.43
N SER A 473 16.30 -12.94 3.28
CA SER A 473 16.91 -13.24 1.98
C SER A 473 17.98 -12.22 1.52
N SER A 474 18.06 -11.05 2.15
CA SER A 474 19.06 -10.03 1.84
C SER A 474 20.44 -10.30 2.49
N GLY A 475 20.51 -11.20 3.47
CA GLY A 475 21.73 -11.49 4.23
C GLY A 475 22.07 -10.43 5.29
N ILE A 476 21.15 -9.51 5.58
CA ILE A 476 21.36 -8.46 6.60
C ILE A 476 21.55 -9.05 8.02
N TYR A 477 20.99 -10.23 8.27
CA TYR A 477 21.06 -10.95 9.55
C TYR A 477 22.29 -11.85 9.71
N ASP A 478 23.15 -11.97 8.68
CA ASP A 478 24.30 -12.89 8.65
C ASP A 478 25.45 -12.50 9.62
N GLY A 479 25.30 -11.44 10.41
CA GLY A 479 26.33 -10.90 11.31
C GLY A 479 27.54 -10.24 10.61
N LYS A 480 27.80 -10.57 9.33
CA LYS A 480 28.89 -10.02 8.49
C LYS A 480 28.85 -8.49 8.35
N TYR A 481 27.68 -7.89 8.54
CA TYR A 481 27.41 -6.47 8.35
C TYR A 481 26.99 -5.76 9.65
N LYS A 482 27.29 -6.35 10.82
CA LYS A 482 26.92 -5.81 12.15
C LYS A 482 27.37 -4.36 12.37
N ASP A 483 28.54 -3.99 11.83
CA ASP A 483 29.09 -2.64 11.98
C ASP A 483 28.32 -1.61 11.14
N TRP A 484 27.68 -2.06 10.06
CA TRP A 484 26.82 -1.23 9.22
C TRP A 484 25.41 -1.12 9.81
N TYR A 485 24.88 -2.20 10.40
CA TYR A 485 23.51 -2.30 10.93
C TYR A 485 23.47 -2.85 12.37
N PRO A 486 23.96 -2.10 13.38
CA PRO A 486 24.17 -2.64 14.73
C PRO A 486 22.90 -2.93 15.53
N TRP A 487 21.72 -2.44 15.12
CA TRP A 487 20.43 -2.68 15.79
C TRP A 487 19.63 -3.84 15.19
N VAL A 488 20.14 -4.46 14.12
CA VAL A 488 19.49 -5.61 13.51
C VAL A 488 19.82 -6.84 14.34
N GLU A 489 18.80 -7.45 14.94
CA GLU A 489 18.95 -8.63 15.80
C GLU A 489 19.40 -9.84 14.99
N GLN A 490 20.58 -10.37 15.28
CA GLN A 490 21.14 -11.50 14.54
C GLN A 490 20.51 -12.83 14.97
N TYR A 491 20.31 -13.72 14.01
CA TYR A 491 20.06 -15.12 14.31
C TYR A 491 21.38 -15.75 14.76
N VAL A 492 21.51 -16.05 16.05
CA VAL A 492 22.53 -16.98 16.51
C VAL A 492 22.05 -18.37 16.08
N SER A 493 22.57 -18.90 14.97
CA SER A 493 22.40 -20.30 14.64
C SER A 493 23.15 -21.13 15.69
N ALA A 494 22.46 -21.46 16.78
CA ALA A 494 22.92 -22.47 17.71
C ALA A 494 22.71 -23.85 17.06
N ASP A 495 23.51 -24.17 16.05
CA ASP A 495 23.59 -25.50 15.43
C ASP A 495 24.82 -25.59 14.50
N THR A 496 26.01 -25.33 15.04
CA THR A 496 27.28 -25.86 14.48
C THR A 496 28.36 -25.90 15.57
N SER A 497 28.08 -26.55 16.72
CA SER A 497 29.14 -27.03 17.61
C SER A 497 28.66 -28.15 18.54
N SER A 498 28.13 -29.25 18.00
CA SER A 498 28.29 -30.56 18.65
C SER A 498 29.36 -31.31 17.86
N GLY A 499 30.61 -30.86 18.03
CA GLY A 499 31.77 -31.63 17.63
C GLY A 499 31.83 -32.90 18.45
N ASP A 500 32.04 -34.02 17.76
CA ASP A 500 32.92 -35.10 18.14
C ASP A 500 33.48 -35.01 19.57
N ASN A 501 32.77 -35.64 20.50
CA ASN A 501 33.40 -36.24 21.67
C ASN A 501 33.13 -37.75 21.60
N SER A 502 33.89 -38.42 20.74
CA SER A 502 34.21 -39.83 20.90
C SER A 502 35.16 -39.98 22.08
N GLU A 503 34.63 -39.96 23.31
CA GLU A 503 35.38 -40.46 24.46
C GLU A 503 35.33 -41.98 24.47
N SER A 504 36.47 -42.55 24.08
CA SER A 504 36.88 -43.93 24.30
C SER A 504 36.76 -44.31 25.77
N ILE A 505 35.82 -45.18 26.10
CA ILE A 505 35.84 -45.91 27.38
C ILE A 505 36.83 -47.07 27.22
N ASN A 506 38.07 -46.84 27.64
CA ASN A 506 38.97 -47.92 28.03
C ASN A 506 38.46 -48.48 29.36
N SER A 507 37.99 -49.72 29.31
CA SER A 507 37.81 -50.55 30.50
C SER A 507 38.98 -51.51 30.57
N ASP A 508 39.87 -51.30 31.55
CA ASP A 508 40.67 -52.36 32.14
C ASP A 508 40.95 -52.03 33.61
N SER A 509 40.25 -52.80 34.45
CA SER A 509 40.60 -53.39 35.75
C SER A 509 41.54 -52.66 36.74
N ILE A 510 41.11 -52.59 38.01
CA ILE A 510 41.65 -53.38 39.16
C ILE A 510 40.89 -53.04 40.46
N SER A 511 40.69 -54.10 41.27
CA SER A 511 40.18 -54.25 42.65
C SER A 511 38.68 -54.32 42.87
#